data_AF-A0A3D0NT90-F1
#
_entry.id   AF-A0A3D0NT90-F1
#
_cell.length_a   1.000
_cell.length_b   1.000
_cell.length_c   1.000
_cell.angle_alpha   90.00
_cell.angle_beta   90.00
_cell.angle_gamma   90.00
#
_symmetry.space_group_name_H-M   'P 1'
#
loop_
_entity.id
_entity.type
_entity.pdbx_description
1 polymer ?
#
loop_
_entity_poly.entity_id
_entity_poly.type
_entity_poly.pdbx_seq_one_letter_code
_entity_poly.pdbx_strand_id
1 'polypeptide(L)'
;MTDNEMQRMQQEAVRRTQEMQRRAAAYQRSARKETPVSASAVQESVIPIERHPPEPEPPAVSLPIHEPPDVGREEHRTSGGIFETLFRDKEKTLILGILLLLMDEKTDNSLLMALMYLLI
;
A
#
# COMPACT_ATOMS: atom_id res chain seq x y z
N MET A 1 26.05 2.22 4.50
CA MET A 1 25.18 1.45 3.58
C MET A 1 25.09 2.26 2.30
N THR A 2 25.65 1.75 1.22
CA THR A 2 25.72 2.46 -0.07
C THR A 2 24.42 2.25 -0.85
N ASP A 3 24.00 3.21 -1.69
CA ASP A 3 22.73 3.12 -2.44
C ASP A 3 22.62 1.84 -3.30
N ASN A 4 23.75 1.30 -3.72
CA ASN A 4 23.83 0.04 -4.46
C ASN A 4 23.38 -1.17 -3.63
N GLU A 5 23.64 -1.18 -2.31
CA GLU A 5 23.19 -2.24 -1.41
C GLU A 5 21.68 -2.18 -1.17
N MET A 6 21.12 -0.97 -1.01
CA MET A 6 19.68 -0.79 -0.84
C MET A 6 18.91 -1.25 -2.08
N GLN A 7 19.41 -0.95 -3.29
CA GLN A 7 18.80 -1.46 -4.52
C GLN A 7 18.84 -2.99 -4.62
N ARG A 8 19.94 -3.63 -4.21
CA ARG A 8 20.04 -5.10 -4.18
C ARG A 8 19.07 -5.72 -3.18
N MET A 9 18.96 -5.12 -2.00
CA MET A 9 18.02 -5.57 -0.97
C MET A 9 16.56 -5.42 -1.42
N GLN A 10 16.21 -4.32 -2.10
CA GLN A 10 14.88 -4.13 -2.68
C GLN A 10 14.57 -5.20 -3.73
N GLN A 11 15.52 -5.50 -4.62
CA GLN A 11 15.34 -6.55 -5.64
C GLN A 11 15.12 -7.93 -4.99
N GLU A 12 15.87 -8.25 -3.93
CA GLU A 12 15.71 -9.49 -3.19
C GLU A 12 14.35 -9.55 -2.46
N ALA A 13 13.95 -8.45 -1.82
CA ALA A 13 12.67 -8.34 -1.11
C ALA A 13 11.48 -8.55 -2.06
N VAL A 14 11.50 -7.94 -3.25
CA VAL A 14 10.46 -8.09 -4.27
C VAL A 14 10.39 -9.54 -4.76
N ARG A 15 11.54 -10.15 -5.06
CA ARG A 15 11.63 -11.56 -5.50
C ARG A 15 11.04 -12.51 -4.46
N ARG A 16 11.40 -12.34 -3.19
CA ARG A 16 10.93 -13.16 -2.07
C ARG A 16 9.44 -12.98 -1.81
N THR A 17 8.93 -11.75 -1.90
CA THR A 17 7.50 -11.46 -1.73
C THR A 17 6.67 -12.11 -2.84
N GLN A 18 7.14 -12.06 -4.09
CA GLN A 18 6.44 -12.68 -5.21
C GLN A 18 6.39 -14.21 -5.07
N GLU A 19 7.47 -14.84 -4.64
CA GLU A 19 7.51 -16.28 -4.36
C GLU A 19 6.53 -16.63 -3.23
N MET A 20 6.54 -15.85 -2.15
CA MET A 20 5.62 -16.03 -1.02
C MET A 20 4.16 -15.87 -1.44
N GLN A 21 3.84 -14.86 -2.26
CA GLN A 21 2.49 -14.65 -2.78
C GLN A 21 2.02 -15.82 -3.63
N ARG A 22 2.87 -16.36 -4.52
CA ARG A 22 2.54 -17.56 -5.31
C ARG A 22 2.25 -18.76 -4.41
N ARG A 23 3.07 -18.94 -3.37
CA ARG A 23 2.91 -20.03 -2.42
C ARG A 23 1.66 -19.86 -1.56
N ALA A 24 1.35 -18.65 -1.11
CA ALA A 24 0.16 -18.32 -0.35
C ALA A 24 -1.12 -18.48 -1.19
N ALA A 25 -1.10 -18.06 -2.46
CA ALA A 25 -2.22 -18.27 -3.38
C ALA A 25 -2.51 -19.76 -3.61
N ALA A 26 -1.46 -20.59 -3.65
CA ALA A 26 -1.61 -22.05 -3.69
C ALA A 26 -2.25 -22.57 -2.39
N TYR A 27 -1.77 -22.14 -1.21
CA TYR A 27 -2.36 -22.51 0.08
C TYR A 27 -3.81 -22.02 0.26
N GLN A 28 -4.17 -20.83 -0.23
CA GLN A 28 -5.54 -20.31 -0.16
C GLN A 28 -6.50 -21.13 -1.03
N ARG A 29 -6.04 -21.61 -2.19
CA ARG A 29 -6.83 -22.50 -3.05
C ARG A 29 -7.05 -23.87 -2.42
N SER A 30 -6.09 -24.39 -1.64
CA SER A 30 -6.28 -25.62 -0.87
C SER A 30 -7.10 -25.41 0.41
N ALA A 31 -6.95 -24.27 1.11
CA ALA A 31 -7.70 -23.96 2.33
C ALA A 31 -9.20 -23.70 2.06
N ARG A 32 -9.56 -23.16 0.89
CA ARG A 32 -10.97 -22.98 0.50
C ARG A 32 -11.71 -24.29 0.20
N LYS A 33 -11.02 -25.44 0.16
CA LYS A 33 -11.64 -26.76 0.02
C LYS A 33 -12.13 -27.36 1.35
N GLU A 34 -11.88 -26.71 2.48
CA GLU A 34 -12.41 -27.12 3.79
C GLU A 34 -13.40 -26.04 4.27
N THR A 35 -14.63 -26.47 4.52
CA THR A 35 -15.85 -25.66 4.67
C THR A 35 -15.84 -24.63 5.80
N PRO A 36 -16.47 -23.45 5.63
CA PRO A 36 -16.73 -22.49 6.71
C PRO A 36 -18.08 -22.82 7.38
N VAL A 37 -18.14 -22.78 8.72
CA VAL A 37 -19.42 -22.77 9.46
C VAL A 37 -19.64 -21.38 10.05
N SER A 38 -20.88 -20.95 9.92
CA SER A 38 -21.43 -19.60 9.96
C SER A 38 -21.37 -18.90 11.31
N ALA A 39 -21.36 -17.57 11.24
CA ALA A 39 -21.58 -16.64 12.34
C ALA A 39 -23.05 -16.66 12.84
N SER A 40 -23.21 -16.50 14.16
CA SER A 40 -24.19 -15.66 14.89
C SER A 40 -24.77 -16.31 16.15
N ALA A 41 -24.82 -15.50 17.21
CA ALA A 41 -25.78 -15.46 18.32
C ALA A 41 -25.11 -15.43 19.72
N VAL A 42 -25.53 -14.40 20.46
CA VAL A 42 -25.09 -13.93 21.77
C VAL A 42 -25.84 -14.65 22.91
N GLN A 43 -25.26 -14.66 24.12
CA GLN A 43 -25.74 -15.19 25.43
C GLN A 43 -25.45 -16.69 25.61
N GLU A 44 -24.90 -17.18 26.73
CA GLU A 44 -25.21 -16.85 28.12
C GLU A 44 -24.06 -17.30 29.04
N SER A 45 -23.80 -16.50 30.08
CA SER A 45 -22.83 -16.76 31.14
C SER A 45 -23.31 -17.87 32.08
N VAL A 46 -22.62 -19.02 32.15
CA VAL A 46 -22.37 -19.75 33.41
C VAL A 46 -21.09 -20.60 33.26
N ILE A 47 -20.03 -20.26 34.00
CA ILE A 47 -18.90 -21.17 34.26
C ILE A 47 -19.11 -21.76 35.65
N PRO A 48 -18.92 -23.07 35.87
CA PRO A 48 -17.89 -23.49 36.85
C PRO A 48 -17.07 -24.74 36.43
N ILE A 49 -15.79 -24.51 36.05
CA ILE A 49 -14.50 -25.07 36.54
C ILE A 49 -14.62 -26.42 37.33
N GLU A 50 -13.88 -27.53 37.13
CA GLU A 50 -12.40 -27.73 37.09
C GLU A 50 -12.03 -29.24 36.97
N ARG A 51 -10.96 -29.61 36.22
CA ARG A 51 -9.75 -30.40 36.64
C ARG A 51 -9.04 -31.23 35.52
N HIS A 52 -7.91 -30.66 35.03
CA HIS A 52 -6.59 -31.20 34.56
C HIS A 52 -6.48 -32.37 33.54
N PRO A 53 -5.51 -32.36 32.58
CA PRO A 53 -4.04 -32.44 32.81
C PRO A 53 -3.16 -31.35 32.10
N PRO A 54 -1.82 -31.29 32.35
CA PRO A 54 -0.95 -30.19 31.93
C PRO A 54 -0.31 -30.43 30.55
N GLU A 55 -0.62 -29.56 29.59
CA GLU A 55 0.15 -29.38 28.36
C GLU A 55 0.45 -27.88 28.25
N PRO A 56 1.69 -27.45 27.96
CA PRO A 56 2.04 -26.04 27.95
C PRO A 56 1.39 -25.36 26.75
N GLU A 57 0.17 -24.87 26.93
CA GLU A 57 -0.47 -23.93 26.02
C GLU A 57 0.36 -22.64 25.99
N PRO A 58 0.79 -22.15 24.82
CA PRO A 58 1.37 -20.82 24.74
C PRO A 58 0.30 -19.80 25.17
N PRO A 59 0.68 -18.80 25.98
CA PRO A 59 -0.26 -17.95 26.69
C PRO A 59 -1.19 -17.24 25.71
N ALA A 60 -2.50 -17.39 25.93
CA ALA A 60 -3.51 -16.45 25.48
C ALA A 60 -3.27 -15.10 26.17
N VAL A 61 -2.27 -14.38 25.69
CA VAL A 61 -2.14 -12.95 25.92
C VAL A 61 -3.31 -12.33 25.19
N SER A 62 -4.25 -11.79 25.96
CA SER A 62 -5.18 -10.77 25.52
C SER A 62 -4.39 -9.72 24.77
N LEU A 63 -4.39 -9.83 23.44
CA LEU A 63 -3.75 -8.86 22.55
C LEU A 63 -4.39 -7.50 22.86
N PRO A 64 -3.60 -6.52 23.33
CA PRO A 64 -3.98 -5.14 23.09
C PRO A 64 -4.16 -5.03 21.59
N ILE A 65 -5.33 -4.59 21.16
CA ILE A 65 -5.46 -3.93 19.87
C ILE A 65 -4.59 -2.69 19.99
N HIS A 66 -3.30 -2.85 19.72
CA HIS A 66 -2.45 -1.78 19.24
C HIS A 66 -1.91 -2.31 17.92
N GLU A 67 -2.70 -1.99 16.89
CA GLU A 67 -2.24 -1.45 15.62
C GLU A 67 -0.73 -1.64 15.43
N PRO A 68 -0.28 -2.46 14.46
CA PRO A 68 1.14 -2.46 14.11
C PRO A 68 1.51 -0.98 13.90
N PRO A 69 2.63 -0.49 14.49
CA PRO A 69 3.13 0.79 14.04
C PRO A 69 3.23 0.67 12.53
N ASP A 70 2.67 1.65 11.86
CA ASP A 70 2.74 1.93 10.44
C ASP A 70 4.22 1.91 10.00
N VAL A 71 4.82 0.72 9.92
CA VAL A 71 6.20 0.55 9.48
C VAL A 71 6.16 0.53 7.98
N GLY A 72 6.32 1.71 7.43
CA GLY A 72 6.69 1.87 6.03
C GLY A 72 5.52 1.66 5.10
N ARG A 73 4.55 2.58 5.18
CA ARG A 73 4.01 3.20 3.97
C ARG A 73 5.09 4.02 3.24
N GLU A 74 6.25 3.40 2.97
CA GLU A 74 7.15 3.77 1.89
C GLU A 74 6.44 3.30 0.62
N GLU A 75 5.32 3.95 0.32
CA GLU A 75 4.68 3.80 -0.96
C GLU A 75 5.73 4.13 -2.00
N HIS A 76 5.82 3.29 -3.02
CA HIS A 76 6.41 3.64 -4.29
C HIS A 76 5.77 4.95 -4.82
N ARG A 77 6.20 6.11 -4.29
CA ARG A 77 5.79 7.45 -4.72
C ARG A 77 6.62 7.93 -5.89
N THR A 78 7.23 7.04 -6.67
CA THR A 78 8.26 7.45 -7.63
C THR A 78 7.78 7.50 -9.08
N SER A 79 6.47 7.38 -9.35
CA SER A 79 5.96 7.70 -10.69
C SER A 79 4.56 8.31 -10.72
N GLY A 80 3.68 7.96 -9.76
CA GLY A 80 2.35 8.56 -9.67
C GLY A 80 2.34 10.00 -9.13
N GLY A 81 3.24 10.36 -8.22
CA GLY A 81 3.09 11.58 -7.41
C GLY A 81 3.22 12.90 -8.16
N ILE A 82 4.18 13.02 -9.11
CA ILE A 82 4.39 14.29 -9.83
C ILE A 82 3.32 14.55 -10.88
N PHE A 83 2.98 13.53 -11.68
CA PHE A 83 1.94 13.65 -12.70
C PHE A 83 0.58 13.79 -12.04
N GLU A 84 0.28 13.03 -10.98
CA GLU A 84 -0.96 13.21 -10.22
C GLU A 84 -1.05 14.63 -9.65
N THR A 85 0.00 15.16 -9.03
CA THR A 85 -0.01 16.53 -8.50
C THR A 85 -0.20 17.58 -9.59
N LEU A 86 0.38 17.37 -10.78
CA LEU A 86 0.19 18.23 -11.96
C LEU A 86 -1.23 18.15 -12.53
N PHE A 87 -1.83 16.95 -12.59
CA PHE A 87 -3.17 16.70 -13.15
C PHE A 87 -4.32 16.92 -12.14
N ARG A 88 -4.01 17.00 -10.84
CA ARG A 88 -4.99 17.19 -9.76
C ARG A 88 -5.50 18.62 -9.71
N ASP A 89 -4.68 19.58 -10.13
CA ASP A 89 -5.06 20.98 -10.29
C ASP A 89 -5.54 21.22 -11.72
N LYS A 90 -6.84 21.46 -11.87
CA LYS A 90 -7.48 21.66 -13.19
C LYS A 90 -6.95 22.91 -13.90
N GLU A 91 -6.58 23.94 -13.15
CA GLU A 91 -6.07 25.19 -13.72
C GLU A 91 -4.64 24.99 -14.24
N LYS A 92 -3.77 24.39 -13.43
CA LYS A 92 -2.39 24.06 -13.87
C LYS A 92 -2.39 23.04 -15.00
N THR A 93 -3.29 22.06 -14.99
CA THR A 93 -3.47 21.10 -16.09
C THR A 93 -3.87 21.80 -17.38
N LEU A 94 -4.81 22.75 -17.31
CA LEU A 94 -5.26 23.53 -18.46
C LEU A 94 -4.11 24.36 -19.03
N ILE A 95 -3.38 25.07 -18.16
CA ILE A 95 -2.20 25.86 -18.55
C ILE A 95 -1.16 24.97 -19.23
N LEU A 96 -0.90 23.77 -18.69
CA LEU A 96 0.04 22.81 -19.26
C LEU A 96 -0.43 22.30 -20.64
N GLY A 97 -1.73 22.04 -20.81
CA GLY A 97 -2.32 21.67 -22.10
C GLY A 97 -2.20 22.79 -23.14
N ILE A 98 -2.42 24.04 -22.73
CA ILE A 98 -2.22 25.23 -23.57
C ILE A 98 -0.73 25.39 -23.93
N LEU A 99 0.18 25.20 -22.98
CA LEU A 99 1.62 25.25 -23.20
C LEU A 99 2.07 24.19 -24.23
N LEU A 100 1.56 22.96 -24.12
CA LEU A 100 1.82 21.88 -25.08
C LEU A 100 1.27 22.22 -26.47
N LEU A 101 0.08 22.81 -26.56
CA LEU A 101 -0.51 23.23 -27.83
C LEU A 101 0.33 24.32 -28.51
N LEU A 102 0.86 25.26 -27.72
CA LEU A 102 1.64 26.41 -28.20
C LEU A 102 3.10 26.07 -28.48
N MET A 103 3.60 24.92 -28.02
CA MET A 103 5.03 24.55 -28.09
C MET A 103 5.53 24.32 -29.52
N ASP A 104 4.65 23.95 -30.46
CA ASP A 104 4.98 23.75 -31.89
C ASP A 104 4.61 24.96 -32.76
N GLU A 105 3.81 25.88 -32.22
CA GLU A 105 3.50 27.15 -32.86
C GLU A 105 4.64 28.15 -32.61
N LYS A 106 4.91 29.06 -33.56
CA LYS A 106 5.85 30.19 -33.37
C LYS A 106 5.24 31.25 -32.43
N THR A 107 4.88 30.82 -31.23
CA THR A 107 4.23 31.59 -30.18
C THR A 107 5.22 32.56 -29.57
N ASP A 108 4.74 33.73 -29.12
CA ASP A 108 5.54 34.70 -28.40
C ASP A 108 6.23 34.09 -27.17
N ASN A 109 7.55 34.24 -27.09
CA ASN A 109 8.34 33.79 -25.94
C ASN A 109 7.87 34.44 -24.63
N SER A 110 7.36 35.67 -24.68
CA SER A 110 6.76 36.35 -23.53
C SER A 110 5.54 35.59 -22.99
N LEU A 111 4.69 35.07 -23.88
CA LEU A 111 3.52 34.29 -23.50
C LEU A 111 3.91 32.96 -22.87
N LEU A 112 4.88 32.25 -23.46
CA LEU A 112 5.45 31.01 -22.89
C LEU A 112 6.00 31.24 -21.47
N MET A 113 6.75 32.33 -21.26
CA MET A 113 7.30 32.67 -19.95
C MET A 113 6.20 33.03 -18.94
N ALA A 114 5.15 33.74 -19.36
CA ALA A 114 4.01 34.05 -18.50
C ALA A 114 3.25 32.79 -18.06
N LEU A 115 3.03 31.84 -18.97
CA LEU A 115 2.39 30.55 -18.67
C LEU A 115 3.27 29.70 -17.75
N MET A 116 4.59 29.68 -17.97
CA MET A 116 5.54 29.06 -17.04
C MET A 116 5.52 29.70 -15.66
N TYR A 117 5.44 31.04 -15.58
CA TYR A 117 5.39 31.77 -14.31
C TYR A 117 4.11 31.46 -13.52
N LEU A 118 2.96 31.34 -14.18
CA LEU A 118 1.70 30.92 -13.55
C LEU A 118 1.75 29.49 -12.98
N LEU A 119 2.71 28.67 -13.40
CA LEU A 119 2.83 27.28 -12.95
C LEU A 119 3.55 27.15 -11.59
N ILE A 120 4.41 28.14 -11.28
CA ILE A 120 5.24 28.24 -10.06
C ILE A 120 4.36 28.72 -8.90
#